data_AF-A0A1C7LPP1-F1
#
_entry.id   AF-A0A1C7LPP1-F1
#
_cell.length_a   1.000
_cell.length_b   1.000
_cell.length_c   1.000
_cell.angle_alpha   90.00
_cell.angle_beta   90.00
_cell.angle_gamma   90.00
#
_symmetry.space_group_name_H-M   'P 1'
#
loop_
_entity.id
_entity.type
_entity.pdbx_description
1 polymer ?
#
loop_
_entity_poly.entity_id
_entity_poly.type
_entity_poly.pdbx_seq_one_letter_code
_entity_poly.pdbx_strand_id
1 'polypeptide(L)'
;MSRKDHAMWCAGVRARNAEAEVLRMAPTDIPGGVLLLSDRSAIDPIVYAATSTASGAPERHERLMRNVAFQAILPFYRQSLFVVLSPVAEWMMDDGVRSLEDPWRYNEELYRTLNELEIPFIIIGEETRDIQIRVELVKRHLR
;
A
#
# COMPACT_ATOMS: atom_id res chain seq x y z
N MET A 1 -11.00 -14.59 15.37
CA MET A 1 -10.33 -14.13 14.13
C MET A 1 -11.10 -14.72 12.96
N SER A 2 -11.66 -13.89 12.07
CA SER A 2 -12.36 -14.40 10.88
C SER A 2 -11.37 -15.05 9.92
N ARG A 3 -11.83 -16.00 9.08
CA ARG A 3 -11.01 -16.57 7.99
C ARG A 3 -10.48 -15.48 7.05
N LYS A 4 -11.26 -14.40 6.85
CA LYS A 4 -10.86 -13.25 6.02
C LYS A 4 -9.70 -12.47 6.67
N ASP A 5 -9.80 -12.16 7.96
CA ASP A 5 -8.73 -11.47 8.71
C ASP A 5 -7.42 -12.25 8.70
N HIS A 6 -7.50 -13.59 8.81
CA HIS A 6 -6.33 -14.46 8.78
C HIS A 6 -5.66 -14.50 7.39
N ALA A 7 -6.46 -14.62 6.33
CA ALA A 7 -5.96 -14.62 4.96
C ALA A 7 -5.27 -13.29 4.60
N MET A 8 -5.88 -12.17 5.00
CA MET A 8 -5.31 -10.83 4.79
C MET A 8 -4.00 -10.63 5.56
N TRP A 9 -3.92 -11.11 6.80
CA TRP A 9 -2.68 -11.13 7.58
C TRP A 9 -1.58 -11.94 6.89
N CYS A 10 -1.88 -13.18 6.46
CA CYS A 10 -0.93 -14.04 5.76
C CYS A 10 -0.44 -13.43 4.44
N ALA A 11 -1.33 -12.79 3.68
CA ALA A 11 -0.97 -12.07 2.45
C ALA A 11 0.00 -10.91 2.74
N GLY A 12 -0.28 -10.09 3.76
CA GLY A 12 0.60 -9.00 4.16
C GLY A 12 1.98 -9.45 4.64
N VAL A 13 2.08 -10.60 5.33
CA VAL A 13 3.36 -11.20 5.71
C VAL A 13 4.14 -11.67 4.48
N ARG A 14 3.47 -12.31 3.51
CA ARG A 14 4.13 -12.79 2.29
C ARG A 14 4.61 -11.66 1.40
N ALA A 15 3.81 -10.60 1.21
CA ALA A 15 4.18 -9.43 0.43
C ALA A 15 5.44 -8.76 1.00
N ARG A 16 5.49 -8.52 2.32
CA ARG A 16 6.69 -8.00 3.01
C ARG A 16 7.94 -8.83 2.77
N ASN A 17 7.82 -10.15 2.91
CA ASN A 17 8.96 -11.04 2.74
C ASN A 17 9.44 -11.06 1.29
N ALA A 18 8.52 -11.04 0.32
CA ALA A 18 8.85 -10.99 -1.10
C ALA A 18 9.54 -9.67 -1.48
N GLU A 19 9.04 -8.53 -1.01
CA GLU A 19 9.67 -7.22 -1.25
C GLU A 19 11.07 -7.14 -0.62
N ALA A 20 11.21 -7.60 0.62
CA ALA A 20 12.51 -7.67 1.29
C ALA A 20 13.49 -8.62 0.59
N GLU A 21 13.00 -9.73 0.03
CA GLU A 21 13.81 -10.68 -0.72
C GLU A 21 14.27 -10.09 -2.06
N VAL A 22 13.36 -9.45 -2.82
CA VAL A 22 13.72 -8.75 -4.07
C VAL A 22 14.75 -7.65 -3.81
N LEU A 23 14.59 -6.86 -2.74
CA LEU A 23 15.56 -5.82 -2.38
C LEU A 23 16.93 -6.41 -1.99
N ARG A 24 16.98 -7.59 -1.37
CA ARG A 24 18.24 -8.29 -1.05
C ARG A 24 18.87 -8.94 -2.28
N MET A 25 18.07 -9.33 -3.27
CA MET A 25 18.52 -9.98 -4.50
C MET A 25 18.80 -9.00 -5.63
N ALA A 26 18.42 -7.73 -5.49
CA ALA A 26 18.66 -6.68 -6.49
C ALA A 26 20.16 -6.64 -6.81
N PRO A 27 20.58 -7.03 -8.03
CA PRO A 27 22.00 -7.06 -8.36
C PRO A 27 22.54 -5.63 -8.35
N THR A 28 23.66 -5.41 -7.66
CA THR A 28 24.35 -4.12 -7.60
C THR A 28 24.85 -3.65 -8.97
N ASP A 29 24.86 -4.55 -9.96
CA ASP A 29 25.54 -4.37 -11.25
C ASP A 29 24.57 -4.22 -12.44
N ILE A 30 23.27 -4.04 -12.22
CA ILE A 30 22.33 -3.67 -13.30
C ILE A 30 22.47 -2.16 -13.56
N PRO A 31 22.92 -1.72 -14.75
CA PRO A 31 22.91 -0.31 -15.11
C PRO A 31 21.46 0.18 -15.11
N GLY A 32 21.11 1.06 -14.17
CA GLY A 32 19.75 1.57 -13.96
C GLY A 32 18.96 0.90 -12.81
N GLY A 33 19.51 -0.11 -12.14
CA GLY A 33 18.88 -0.77 -11.00
C GLY A 33 17.69 -1.68 -11.36
N VAL A 34 17.08 -2.29 -10.33
CA VAL A 34 15.84 -3.09 -10.48
C VAL A 34 14.64 -2.20 -10.17
N LEU A 35 13.74 -2.03 -11.14
CA LEU A 35 12.44 -1.42 -10.90
C LEU A 35 11.49 -2.46 -10.31
N LEU A 36 11.14 -2.31 -9.03
CA LEU A 36 10.10 -3.10 -8.37
C LEU A 36 8.76 -2.35 -8.45
N LEU A 37 7.78 -2.93 -9.12
CA LEU A 37 6.38 -2.48 -9.09
C LEU A 37 5.59 -3.39 -8.16
N SER A 38 5.03 -2.83 -7.10
CA SER A 38 4.18 -3.54 -6.14
C SER A 38 2.73 -3.07 -6.28
N ASP A 39 1.79 -4.00 -6.43
CA ASP A 39 0.37 -3.74 -6.27
C ASP A 39 0.04 -3.92 -4.79
N ARG A 40 -0.27 -2.81 -4.11
CA ARG A 40 -0.30 -2.68 -2.64
C ARG A 40 1.10 -2.75 -2.02
N SER A 41 1.14 -2.57 -0.70
CA SER A 41 2.35 -2.50 0.10
C SER A 41 2.13 -3.14 1.47
N ALA A 42 3.19 -3.22 2.27
CA ALA A 42 3.11 -3.61 3.67
C ALA A 42 2.30 -2.66 4.56
N ILE A 43 1.97 -1.46 4.04
CA ILE A 43 1.19 -0.42 4.72
C ILE A 43 -0.29 -0.76 4.69
N ASP A 44 -0.80 -1.39 3.62
CA ASP A 44 -2.23 -1.65 3.48
C ASP A 44 -2.80 -2.48 4.65
N PRO A 45 -2.16 -3.55 5.15
CA PRO A 45 -2.61 -4.23 6.37
C PRO A 45 -2.63 -3.35 7.63
N ILE A 46 -1.74 -2.36 7.74
CA ILE A 46 -1.72 -1.40 8.86
C ILE A 46 -2.98 -0.53 8.76
N VAL A 47 -3.25 0.03 7.58
CA VAL A 47 -4.42 0.86 7.32
C VAL A 47 -5.72 0.09 7.55
N TYR A 48 -5.83 -1.14 7.04
CA TYR A 48 -6.98 -2.00 7.31
C TYR A 48 -7.17 -2.27 8.80
N ALA A 49 -6.09 -2.45 9.56
CA ALA A 49 -6.19 -2.63 11.00
C ALA A 49 -6.70 -1.36 11.71
N ALA A 50 -6.31 -0.17 11.25
CA ALA A 50 -6.75 1.11 11.80
C ALA A 50 -8.21 1.45 11.46
N THR A 51 -8.69 1.09 10.26
CA THR A 51 -10.09 1.34 9.85
C THR A 51 -11.07 0.27 10.33
N SER A 52 -10.59 -0.91 10.71
CA SER A 52 -11.41 -2.03 11.18
C SER A 52 -12.13 -1.75 12.50
N THR A 53 -13.40 -2.16 12.57
CA THR A 53 -14.20 -2.15 13.81
C THR A 53 -14.15 -3.48 14.57
N ALA A 54 -13.40 -4.46 14.07
CA ALA A 54 -13.31 -5.78 14.69
C ALA A 54 -12.52 -5.73 16.01
N SER A 55 -12.94 -6.53 17.00
CA SER A 55 -12.23 -6.64 18.29
C SER A 55 -10.74 -6.91 18.09
N GLY A 56 -9.90 -6.20 18.85
CA GLY A 56 -8.44 -6.32 18.75
C GLY A 56 -7.81 -5.50 17.62
N ALA A 57 -8.55 -4.62 16.95
CA ALA A 57 -8.04 -3.79 15.85
C ALA A 57 -6.90 -2.85 16.29
N PRO A 58 -7.00 -2.09 17.40
CA PRO A 58 -5.91 -1.25 17.88
C PRO A 58 -4.61 -2.04 18.17
N GLU A 59 -4.73 -3.18 18.84
CA GLU A 59 -3.58 -4.04 19.18
C GLU A 59 -2.96 -4.65 17.92
N ARG A 60 -3.77 -4.98 16.90
CA ARG A 60 -3.27 -5.43 15.60
C ARG A 60 -2.52 -4.33 14.87
N HIS A 61 -3.06 -3.10 14.87
CA HIS A 61 -2.41 -1.93 14.28
C HIS A 61 -1.04 -1.69 14.93
N GLU A 62 -0.99 -1.60 16.26
CA GLU A 62 0.27 -1.42 16.99
C GLU A 62 1.28 -2.54 16.71
N ARG A 63 0.82 -3.80 16.68
CA ARG A 63 1.68 -4.95 16.40
C ARG A 63 2.26 -4.92 14.98
N LEU A 64 1.49 -4.46 13.99
CA LEU A 64 1.96 -4.31 12.62
C LEU A 64 2.98 -3.17 12.51
N MET A 65 2.70 -2.04 13.15
CA MET A 65 3.62 -0.89 13.22
C MET A 65 4.94 -1.27 13.88
N ARG A 66 4.93 -2.08 14.95
CA ARG A 66 6.14 -2.56 15.64
C ARG A 66 6.78 -3.79 15.00
N ASN A 67 6.26 -4.29 13.88
CA ASN A 67 6.78 -5.50 13.26
C ASN A 67 8.21 -5.29 12.74
N VAL A 68 9.14 -6.17 13.12
CA VAL A 68 10.56 -6.05 12.74
C VAL A 68 10.77 -6.04 11.23
N ALA A 69 10.03 -6.85 10.47
CA ALA A 69 10.16 -6.87 9.01
C ALA A 69 9.64 -5.58 8.36
N PHE A 70 8.55 -5.00 8.91
CA PHE A 70 8.05 -3.70 8.46
C PHE A 70 9.04 -2.57 8.78
N GLN A 71 9.60 -2.56 9.99
CA GLN A 71 10.61 -1.57 10.37
C GLN A 71 11.88 -1.69 9.51
N ALA A 72 12.25 -2.90 9.08
CA ALA A 72 13.38 -3.12 8.20
C ALA A 72 13.15 -2.60 6.76
N ILE A 73 11.92 -2.61 6.25
CA ILE A 73 11.61 -2.14 4.90
C ILE A 73 11.31 -0.63 4.83
N LEU A 74 10.94 -0.02 5.97
CA LEU A 74 10.54 1.39 6.05
C LEU A 74 11.58 2.37 5.43
N PRO A 75 12.91 2.22 5.63
CA PRO A 75 13.88 3.09 4.95
C PRO A 75 13.80 3.06 3.42
N PHE A 76 13.46 1.90 2.83
CA PHE A 76 13.25 1.77 1.39
C PHE A 76 11.97 2.45 0.95
N TYR A 77 10.88 2.29 1.70
CA TYR A 77 9.61 2.94 1.39
C TYR A 77 9.73 4.47 1.40
N ARG A 78 10.50 5.04 2.33
CA ARG A 78 10.78 6.48 2.40
C ARG A 78 11.53 7.02 1.18
N GLN A 79 12.20 6.15 0.42
CA GLN A 79 12.90 6.49 -0.82
C GLN A 79 12.14 6.04 -2.07
N SER A 80 11.00 5.35 -1.89
CA SER A 80 10.20 4.80 -2.97
C SER A 80 9.11 5.79 -3.40
N LEU A 81 8.66 5.66 -4.65
CA LEU A 81 7.48 6.37 -5.12
C LEU A 81 6.21 5.61 -4.74
N PHE A 82 5.45 6.15 -3.79
CA PHE A 82 4.08 5.69 -3.54
C PHE A 82 3.10 6.43 -4.43
N VAL A 83 2.27 5.70 -5.17
CA VAL A 83 1.21 6.25 -6.02
C VAL A 83 -0.12 5.87 -5.40
N VAL A 84 -0.82 6.84 -4.81
CA VAL A 84 -2.14 6.64 -4.22
C VAL A 84 -3.20 6.98 -5.25
N LEU A 85 -4.08 6.02 -5.52
CA LEU A 85 -5.23 6.22 -6.40
C LEU A 85 -6.43 6.63 -5.53
N SER A 86 -6.91 7.86 -5.69
CA SER A 86 -8.15 8.28 -5.01
C SER A 86 -9.35 7.57 -5.63
N PRO A 87 -10.34 7.18 -4.81
CA PRO A 87 -11.58 6.60 -5.31
C PRO A 87 -12.26 7.59 -6.26
N VAL A 88 -12.86 7.03 -7.31
CA VAL A 88 -13.70 7.76 -8.29
C VAL A 88 -15.10 7.18 -8.14
N ALA A 89 -16.07 8.01 -7.77
CA ALA A 89 -17.40 7.55 -7.38
C ALA A 89 -18.06 6.66 -8.46
N GLU A 90 -17.87 7.00 -9.74
CA GLU A 90 -18.41 6.26 -10.87
C GLU A 90 -17.77 4.87 -11.06
N TRP A 91 -16.61 4.62 -10.46
CA TRP A 91 -15.93 3.31 -10.49
C TRP A 91 -16.24 2.44 -9.27
N MET A 92 -16.85 3.04 -8.24
CA MET A 92 -17.26 2.38 -7.01
C MET A 92 -18.67 1.78 -7.15
N MET A 93 -18.92 1.07 -8.25
CA MET A 93 -20.13 0.28 -8.42
C MET A 93 -19.90 -1.12 -7.82
N ASP A 94 -20.88 -1.62 -7.07
CA ASP A 94 -20.87 -2.98 -6.55
C ASP A 94 -20.98 -3.98 -7.73
N ASP A 95 -19.88 -4.66 -8.01
CA ASP A 95 -19.78 -5.70 -9.02
C ASP A 95 -20.03 -7.11 -8.44
N GLY A 96 -20.42 -7.21 -7.16
CA GLY A 96 -20.61 -8.44 -6.43
C GLY A 96 -19.32 -9.15 -6.01
N VAL A 97 -18.16 -8.58 -6.32
CA VAL A 97 -16.84 -9.16 -6.04
C VAL A 97 -16.06 -8.32 -5.03
N ARG A 98 -16.20 -6.99 -5.07
CA ARG A 98 -15.45 -6.06 -4.22
C ARG A 98 -16.08 -5.91 -2.84
N SER A 99 -15.24 -5.93 -1.79
CA SER A 99 -15.67 -5.51 -0.46
C SER A 99 -15.90 -4.00 -0.47
N LEU A 100 -17.14 -3.57 -0.25
CA LEU A 100 -17.54 -2.16 -0.15
C LEU A 100 -17.13 -1.55 1.20
N GLU A 101 -15.88 -1.74 1.63
CA GLU A 101 -15.33 -0.86 2.66
C GLU A 101 -15.28 0.56 2.11
N ASP A 102 -15.58 1.55 2.95
CA ASP A 102 -15.56 2.95 2.55
C ASP A 102 -14.16 3.34 2.05
N PRO A 103 -13.95 3.53 0.72
CA PRO A 103 -12.64 3.76 0.17
C PRO A 103 -12.12 5.17 0.50
N TRP A 104 -13.01 6.12 0.82
CA TRP A 104 -12.61 7.45 1.28
C TRP A 104 -12.02 7.35 2.68
N ARG A 105 -12.69 6.62 3.58
CA ARG A 105 -12.15 6.35 4.93
C ARG A 105 -10.82 5.59 4.88
N TYR A 106 -10.69 4.62 3.96
CA TYR A 106 -9.41 3.94 3.74
C TYR A 106 -8.31 4.92 3.32
N ASN A 107 -8.59 5.79 2.34
CA ASN A 107 -7.60 6.74 1.84
C ASN A 107 -7.22 7.79 2.90
N GLU A 108 -8.16 8.29 3.69
CA GLU A 108 -7.86 9.21 4.80
C GLU A 108 -6.84 8.60 5.78
N GLU A 109 -7.05 7.34 6.15
CA GLU A 109 -6.15 6.63 7.07
C GLU A 109 -4.82 6.26 6.40
N LEU A 110 -4.83 5.94 5.10
CA LEU A 110 -3.62 5.74 4.31
C LEU A 110 -2.77 7.02 4.26
N TYR A 111 -3.39 8.19 4.01
CA TYR A 111 -2.67 9.47 4.00
C TYR A 111 -2.07 9.78 5.37
N ARG A 112 -2.83 9.57 6.45
CA ARG A 112 -2.33 9.73 7.82
C ARG A 112 -1.12 8.83 8.04
N THR A 113 -1.25 7.54 7.74
CA THR A 113 -0.19 6.55 7.93
C THR A 113 1.07 6.89 7.12
N LEU A 114 0.94 7.26 5.85
CA LEU A 114 2.07 7.65 4.99
C LEU A 114 2.79 8.89 5.54
N ASN A 115 2.03 9.90 5.99
CA ASN A 115 2.59 11.11 6.59
C ASN A 115 3.30 10.82 7.91
N GLU A 116 2.69 10.02 8.80
CA GLU A 116 3.29 9.60 10.08
C GLU A 116 4.60 8.83 9.89
N LEU A 117 4.69 8.06 8.80
CA LEU A 117 5.88 7.28 8.44
C LEU A 117 6.91 8.06 7.61
N GLU A 118 6.60 9.31 7.24
CA GLU A 118 7.43 10.17 6.38
C GLU A 118 7.68 9.54 4.99
N ILE A 119 6.68 8.85 4.45
CA ILE A 119 6.75 8.22 3.13
C ILE A 119 6.21 9.20 2.10
N PRO A 120 7.00 9.61 1.09
CA PRO A 120 6.53 10.49 0.03
C PRO A 120 5.55 9.75 -0.88
N PHE A 121 4.46 10.42 -1.25
CA PHE A 121 3.48 9.87 -2.17
C PHE A 121 2.90 10.93 -3.10
N ILE A 122 2.40 10.48 -4.24
CA ILE A 122 1.59 11.28 -5.16
C ILE A 122 0.16 10.75 -5.16
N ILE A 123 -0.79 11.62 -5.45
CA ILE A 123 -2.22 11.28 -5.54
C ILE A 123 -2.64 11.39 -7.00
N ILE A 124 -3.35 10.38 -7.50
CA ILE A 124 -4.03 10.42 -8.80
C ILE A 124 -5.52 10.21 -8.53
N GLY A 125 -6.31 11.26 -8.70
CA GLY A 125 -7.72 11.27 -8.34
C GLY A 125 -8.68 11.40 -9.52
N GLU A 126 -9.90 11.83 -9.21
CA GLU A 126 -11.00 11.94 -10.16
C GLU A 126 -10.77 12.95 -11.27
N GLU A 127 -9.82 13.88 -11.09
CA GLU A 127 -9.39 14.84 -12.10
C GLU A 127 -8.69 14.16 -13.29
N THR A 128 -8.16 12.96 -13.07
CA THR A 128 -7.48 12.17 -14.10
C THR A 128 -8.22 10.86 -14.33
N ARG A 129 -9.26 10.85 -15.17
CA ARG A 129 -10.07 9.64 -15.44
C ARG A 129 -9.49 8.73 -16.53
N ASP A 130 -8.72 9.30 -17.45
CA ASP A 130 -8.12 8.55 -18.55
C ASP A 130 -6.96 7.68 -18.03
N ILE A 131 -7.05 6.37 -18.26
CA ILE A 131 -6.08 5.38 -17.78
C ILE A 131 -4.68 5.62 -18.39
N GLN A 132 -4.60 6.00 -19.67
CA GLN A 132 -3.33 6.27 -20.32
C GLN A 132 -2.67 7.51 -19.72
N ILE A 133 -3.46 8.55 -19.40
CA ILE A 133 -2.95 9.72 -18.70
C ILE A 133 -2.41 9.34 -17.31
N ARG A 134 -3.12 8.48 -16.56
CA ARG A 134 -2.63 7.98 -15.25
C ARG A 134 -1.28 7.27 -15.39
N VAL A 135 -1.14 6.40 -16.38
CA VAL A 135 0.11 5.67 -16.65
C VAL A 135 1.25 6.64 -17.01
N GLU A 136 0.99 7.60 -17.89
CA GLU A 136 2.00 8.59 -18.27
C GLU A 136 2.40 9.51 -17.11
N LEU A 137 1.49 9.84 -16.20
CA LEU A 137 1.82 10.56 -14.97
C LEU A 137 2.81 9.76 -14.11
N VAL A 138 2.56 8.47 -13.87
CA VAL A 138 3.47 7.62 -13.09
C VAL A 138 4.84 7.52 -13.78
N LYS A 139 4.87 7.28 -15.10
CA LYS A 139 6.12 7.19 -15.86
C LYS A 139 6.98 8.46 -15.80
N ARG A 140 6.39 9.64 -15.63
CA ARG A 140 7.14 10.90 -15.46
C ARG A 140 7.88 11.00 -14.13
N HIS A 141 7.42 10.28 -13.11
CA HIS A 141 8.04 10.24 -11.78
C HIS A 141 9.13 9.17 -11.66
N LEU A 142 9.26 8.28 -12.64
CA LEU A 142 10.30 7.24 -12.68
C LEU A 142 11.59 7.69 -13.40
N ARG A 143 11.73 8.99 -13.69
CA ARG A 143 12.83 9.57 -14.47
C ARG A 143 14.02 9.97 -13.61
#